data_AF-A0A2N4S520-F1
#
_entry.id   AF-A0A2N4S520-F1
#
_cell.length_a   1.000
_cell.length_b   1.000
_cell.length_c   1.000
_cell.angle_alpha   90.00
_cell.angle_beta   90.00
_cell.angle_gamma   90.00
#
_symmetry.space_group_name_H-M   'P 1'
#
loop_
_entity.id
_entity.type
_entity.pdbx_description
1 polymer ?
#
loop_
_entity_poly.entity_id
_entity_poly.type
_entity_poly.pdbx_seq_one_letter_code
_entity_poly.pdbx_strand_id
1 'polypeptide(L)'
;MKYDKVRKNPNQLLSLTGFTPEEFEAFVPTFEYHWNEYYSRFTLKGKPRRRISYNRKSSQLPLIRDKLLFILSYLKNNPLQEYHGATYGMTQPQCNEWIHRLSDILLKSLKTLGELPERNHLRIKYLTGQCQDILLDGTERPIERPQDSDRQKSCYSGKKKLIA
;
A
#
# COMPACT_ATOMS: atom_id res chain seq x y z
N MET A 1 -13.26 -10.12 8.49
CA MET A 1 -13.40 -10.44 7.04
C MET A 1 -12.45 -11.59 6.69
N LYS A 2 -12.80 -12.47 5.74
CA LYS A 2 -12.01 -13.67 5.38
C LYS A 2 -11.92 -13.83 3.86
N TYR A 3 -10.73 -14.16 3.34
CA TYR A 3 -10.50 -14.24 1.90
C TYR A 3 -11.37 -15.30 1.22
N ASP A 4 -11.52 -16.49 1.82
CA ASP A 4 -12.34 -17.57 1.24
C ASP A 4 -13.81 -17.20 1.05
N LYS A 5 -14.30 -16.21 1.81
CA LYS A 5 -15.66 -15.66 1.64
C LYS A 5 -15.68 -14.59 0.55
N VAL A 6 -14.73 -13.65 0.59
CA VAL A 6 -14.66 -12.51 -0.35
C VAL A 6 -14.37 -12.96 -1.78
N ARG A 7 -13.48 -13.96 -1.99
CA ARG A 7 -13.12 -14.45 -3.33
C ARG A 7 -14.30 -15.04 -4.12
N LYS A 8 -15.38 -15.44 -3.45
CA LYS A 8 -16.61 -15.94 -4.09
C LYS A 8 -17.37 -14.84 -4.84
N ASN A 9 -17.07 -13.57 -4.54
CA ASN A 9 -17.62 -12.41 -5.22
C ASN A 9 -16.46 -11.58 -5.79
N PRO A 10 -16.07 -11.81 -7.07
CA PRO A 10 -14.95 -11.11 -7.69
C PRO A 10 -15.07 -9.59 -7.66
N ASN A 11 -16.28 -9.05 -7.85
CA ASN A 11 -16.53 -7.61 -7.79
C ASN A 11 -16.25 -7.04 -6.40
N GLN A 12 -16.63 -7.77 -5.35
CA GLN A 12 -16.32 -7.38 -3.98
C GLN A 12 -14.82 -7.44 -3.71
N LEU A 13 -14.12 -8.50 -4.15
CA LEU A 13 -12.67 -8.60 -4.01
C LEU A 13 -11.98 -7.43 -4.69
N LEU A 14 -12.30 -7.17 -5.96
CA LEU A 14 -11.74 -6.09 -6.74
C LEU A 14 -12.01 -4.73 -6.08
N SER A 15 -13.25 -4.49 -5.62
CA SER A 15 -13.60 -3.27 -4.89
C SER A 15 -12.76 -3.09 -3.63
N LEU A 16 -12.56 -4.16 -2.86
CA LEU A 16 -11.81 -4.09 -1.60
C LEU A 16 -10.30 -3.95 -1.80
N THR A 17 -9.69 -4.66 -2.75
CA THR A 17 -8.22 -4.76 -2.85
C THR A 17 -7.63 -4.09 -4.08
N GLY A 18 -8.40 -3.93 -5.15
CA GLY A 18 -7.90 -3.54 -6.47
C GLY A 18 -7.34 -4.70 -7.28
N PHE A 19 -7.46 -5.94 -6.79
CA PHE A 19 -6.98 -7.15 -7.47
C PHE A 19 -8.16 -8.00 -7.92
N THR A 20 -8.05 -8.57 -9.11
CA THR A 20 -8.84 -9.74 -9.52
C THR A 20 -8.45 -10.98 -8.68
N PRO A 21 -9.28 -12.03 -8.63
CA PRO A 21 -8.91 -13.28 -7.96
C PRO A 21 -7.58 -13.86 -8.46
N GLU A 22 -7.33 -13.79 -9.77
CA GLU A 22 -6.14 -14.32 -10.43
C GLU A 22 -4.88 -13.55 -10.03
N GLU A 23 -4.92 -12.21 -10.10
CA GLU A 23 -3.82 -11.35 -9.67
C GLU A 23 -3.53 -11.51 -8.18
N PHE A 24 -4.58 -11.62 -7.36
CA PHE A 24 -4.43 -11.82 -5.92
C PHE A 24 -3.68 -13.12 -5.63
N GLU A 25 -4.10 -14.23 -6.23
CA GLU A 25 -3.43 -15.53 -6.05
C GLU A 25 -2.00 -15.52 -6.62
N ALA A 26 -1.76 -14.84 -7.73
CA ALA A 26 -0.41 -14.67 -8.30
C ALA A 26 0.53 -13.90 -7.36
N PHE A 27 0.00 -12.95 -6.57
CA PHE A 27 0.77 -12.15 -5.62
C PHE A 27 1.13 -12.91 -4.33
N VAL A 28 0.26 -13.84 -3.91
CA VAL A 28 0.38 -14.55 -2.62
C VAL A 28 1.75 -15.22 -2.39
N PRO A 29 2.36 -15.96 -3.33
CA PRO A 29 3.63 -16.64 -3.10
C PRO A 29 4.77 -15.69 -2.70
N THR A 30 4.90 -14.56 -3.38
CA THR A 30 5.93 -13.56 -3.08
C THR A 30 5.70 -12.90 -1.72
N PHE A 31 4.44 -12.59 -1.42
CA PHE A 31 4.06 -12.05 -0.11
C PHE A 31 4.31 -13.04 1.03
N GLU A 32 3.99 -14.31 0.82
CA GLU A 32 4.22 -15.39 1.77
C GLU A 32 5.71 -15.58 2.06
N TYR A 33 6.55 -15.54 1.01
CA TYR A 33 8.00 -15.62 1.16
C TYR A 33 8.53 -14.54 2.11
N HIS A 34 8.20 -13.26 1.86
CA HIS A 34 8.63 -12.14 2.70
C HIS A 34 8.03 -12.17 4.11
N TRP A 35 6.80 -12.65 4.25
CA TRP A 35 6.19 -12.88 5.55
C TRP A 35 6.95 -13.93 6.36
N ASN A 36 7.23 -15.08 5.76
CA ASN A 36 7.93 -16.19 6.42
C ASN A 36 9.37 -15.80 6.78
N GLU A 37 10.08 -15.12 5.87
CA GLU A 37 11.42 -14.60 6.12
C GLU A 37 11.44 -13.69 7.36
N TYR A 38 10.49 -12.75 7.44
CA TYR A 38 10.38 -11.87 8.59
C TYR A 38 9.97 -12.61 9.87
N TYR A 39 8.90 -13.40 9.80
CA TYR A 39 8.27 -14.04 10.96
C TYR A 39 9.21 -15.05 11.65
N SER A 40 10.11 -15.66 10.89
CA SER A 40 11.15 -16.55 11.41
C SER A 40 12.14 -15.83 12.35
N ARG A 41 12.42 -14.55 12.10
CA ARG A 41 13.45 -13.76 12.80
C ARG A 41 12.87 -12.77 13.82
N PHE A 42 11.65 -12.30 13.61
CA PHE A 42 11.08 -11.18 14.37
C PHE A 42 9.68 -11.49 14.92
N THR A 43 9.31 -10.73 15.94
CA THR A 43 7.93 -10.65 16.47
C THR A 43 7.10 -9.63 15.69
N LEU A 44 5.77 -9.63 15.85
CA LEU A 44 4.91 -8.61 15.24
C LEU A 44 5.31 -7.17 15.59
N LYS A 45 5.86 -6.97 16.79
CA LYS A 45 6.37 -5.67 17.28
C LYS A 45 7.79 -5.33 16.80
N GLY A 46 8.35 -6.11 15.86
CA GLY A 46 9.71 -5.86 15.36
C GLY A 46 10.86 -6.33 16.24
N LYS A 47 10.61 -6.89 17.43
CA LYS A 47 11.68 -7.38 18.29
C LYS A 47 12.26 -8.70 17.76
N PRO A 48 13.58 -8.91 17.81
CA PRO A 48 14.21 -10.19 17.47
C PRO A 48 13.63 -11.33 18.29
N ARG A 49 13.38 -12.45 17.64
CA ARG A 49 12.78 -13.63 18.25
C ARG A 49 13.88 -14.48 18.90
N ARG A 50 13.67 -14.87 20.17
CA ARG A 50 14.64 -15.69 20.94
C ARG A 50 14.38 -17.19 20.88
N ARG A 51 13.23 -17.63 20.38
CA ARG A 51 12.81 -19.04 20.27
C ARG A 51 12.11 -19.28 18.95
N ILE A 52 12.34 -20.44 18.32
CA ILE A 52 11.63 -20.84 17.11
C ILE A 52 10.13 -20.81 17.39
N SER A 53 9.39 -20.11 16.53
CA SER A 53 7.94 -20.03 16.61
C SER A 53 7.35 -20.96 15.59
N TYR A 54 6.73 -22.05 16.04
CA TYR A 54 5.72 -22.73 15.24
C TYR A 54 4.56 -21.75 15.00
N ASN A 55 3.95 -21.79 13.81
CA ASN A 55 2.80 -20.97 13.44
C ASN A 55 1.64 -21.20 14.42
N ARG A 56 1.68 -20.55 15.60
CA ARG A 56 0.53 -20.47 16.48
C ARG A 56 -0.52 -19.73 15.69
N LYS A 57 -1.69 -20.35 15.50
CA LYS A 57 -2.84 -19.70 14.86
C LYS A 57 -3.11 -18.41 15.63
N SER A 58 -2.65 -17.27 15.10
CA SER A 58 -3.17 -15.98 15.54
C SER A 58 -4.68 -16.07 15.31
N SER A 59 -5.47 -15.87 16.36
CA SER A 59 -6.93 -16.02 16.27
C SER A 59 -7.53 -15.10 15.21
N GLN A 60 -6.91 -13.95 14.97
CA GLN A 60 -7.46 -12.89 14.13
C GLN A 60 -7.07 -13.04 12.64
N LEU A 61 -5.77 -13.22 12.32
CA LEU A 61 -5.26 -13.37 10.95
C LEU A 61 -4.38 -14.64 10.79
N PRO A 62 -4.98 -15.84 10.76
CA PRO A 62 -4.22 -17.08 10.67
C PRO A 62 -3.62 -17.30 9.26
N LEU A 63 -4.40 -17.09 8.20
CA LEU A 63 -3.99 -17.40 6.83
C LEU A 63 -3.14 -16.27 6.22
N ILE A 64 -2.28 -16.60 5.26
CA ILE A 64 -1.50 -15.60 4.52
C ILE A 64 -2.39 -14.74 3.62
N ARG A 65 -3.38 -15.35 2.96
CA ARG A 65 -4.38 -14.68 2.14
C ARG A 65 -5.20 -13.66 2.94
N ASP A 66 -5.58 -14.01 4.18
CA ASP A 66 -6.27 -13.07 5.07
C ASP A 66 -5.40 -11.85 5.42
N LYS A 67 -4.09 -12.03 5.60
CA LYS A 67 -3.14 -10.93 5.87
C LYS A 67 -2.99 -10.01 4.67
N LEU A 68 -2.86 -10.59 3.47
CA LEU A 68 -2.79 -9.80 2.24
C LEU A 68 -4.10 -9.03 2.00
N LEU A 69 -5.26 -9.69 2.16
CA LEU A 69 -6.57 -9.05 2.09
C LEU A 69 -6.69 -7.90 3.11
N PHE A 70 -6.23 -8.12 4.35
CA PHE A 70 -6.26 -7.11 5.40
C PHE A 70 -5.50 -5.84 5.02
N ILE A 71 -4.27 -5.96 4.50
CA ILE A 71 -3.46 -4.79 4.19
C ILE A 71 -3.93 -4.09 2.90
N LEU A 72 -4.29 -4.85 1.86
CA LEU A 72 -4.78 -4.26 0.61
C LEU A 72 -6.10 -3.52 0.81
N SER A 73 -7.03 -4.09 1.58
CA SER A 73 -8.30 -3.42 1.89
C SER A 73 -8.15 -2.17 2.75
N TYR A 74 -7.16 -2.14 3.64
CA TYR A 74 -6.82 -0.94 4.39
C TYR A 74 -6.28 0.16 3.47
N LEU A 75 -5.27 -0.15 2.64
CA LEU A 75 -4.62 0.84 1.78
C LEU A 75 -5.56 1.40 0.71
N LYS A 76 -6.43 0.56 0.14
CA LYS A 76 -7.36 0.99 -0.91
C LYS A 76 -8.48 1.87 -0.37
N ASN A 77 -9.08 1.50 0.77
CA ASN A 77 -10.27 2.17 1.28
C ASN A 77 -9.96 3.25 2.32
N ASN A 78 -8.71 3.29 2.82
CA ASN A 78 -8.24 4.18 3.88
C ASN A 78 -9.23 4.35 5.06
N PRO A 79 -9.77 3.26 5.64
CA PRO A 79 -10.74 3.36 6.72
C PRO A 79 -10.06 3.75 8.03
N LEU A 80 -10.85 4.22 9.01
CA LEU A 80 -10.38 4.35 10.39
C LEU A 80 -9.89 2.99 10.92
N GLN A 81 -8.78 2.99 11.67
CA GLN A 81 -8.22 1.77 12.23
C GLN A 81 -9.16 1.07 13.20
N GLU A 82 -10.05 1.80 13.87
CA GLU A 82 -11.08 1.24 14.75
C GLU A 82 -12.11 0.42 13.95
N TYR A 83 -12.60 0.97 12.84
CA TYR A 83 -13.52 0.29 11.93
C TYR A 83 -12.87 -0.93 11.27
N HIS A 84 -11.62 -0.77 10.80
CA HIS A 84 -10.87 -1.86 10.20
C HIS A 84 -10.60 -2.96 11.22
N GLY A 85 -10.16 -2.60 12.43
CA GLY A 85 -9.95 -3.52 13.54
C GLY A 85 -11.22 -4.29 13.90
N ALA A 86 -12.35 -3.60 14.04
CA ALA A 86 -13.65 -4.21 14.32
C ALA A 86 -14.04 -5.26 13.26
N THR A 87 -13.80 -4.97 11.98
CA THR A 87 -14.07 -5.90 10.86
C THR A 87 -13.28 -7.22 10.97
N TYR A 88 -12.16 -7.22 11.69
CA TYR A 88 -11.28 -8.37 11.90
C TYR A 88 -11.27 -8.89 13.35
N GLY A 89 -12.11 -8.35 14.24
CA GLY A 89 -12.15 -8.73 15.65
C GLY A 89 -10.88 -8.34 16.41
N MET A 90 -10.33 -7.17 16.10
CA MET A 90 -9.11 -6.59 16.68
C MET A 90 -9.41 -5.28 17.42
N THR A 91 -8.61 -4.97 18.43
CA THR A 91 -8.55 -3.61 18.98
C THR A 91 -7.78 -2.68 18.03
N GLN A 92 -7.98 -1.36 18.14
CA GLN A 92 -7.24 -0.38 17.33
C GLN A 92 -5.71 -0.54 17.44
N PRO A 93 -5.11 -0.73 18.65
CA PRO A 93 -3.66 -0.93 18.74
C PRO A 93 -3.17 -2.20 18.03
N GLN A 94 -3.94 -3.29 18.09
CA GLN A 94 -3.62 -4.52 17.36
C GLN A 94 -3.69 -4.29 15.84
N CYS A 95 -4.74 -3.59 15.38
CA CYS A 95 -4.89 -3.22 13.98
C CYS A 95 -3.69 -2.40 13.50
N ASN A 96 -3.25 -1.42 14.30
CA ASN A 96 -2.09 -0.60 13.99
C ASN A 96 -0.80 -1.44 13.85
N GLU A 97 -0.53 -2.35 14.80
CA GLU A 97 0.63 -3.25 14.73
C GLU A 97 0.62 -4.09 13.44
N TRP A 98 -0.55 -4.61 13.06
CA TRP A 98 -0.70 -5.36 11.81
C TRP A 98 -0.51 -4.49 10.56
N ILE A 99 -1.08 -3.29 10.52
CA ILE A 99 -0.96 -2.37 9.37
C ILE A 99 0.52 -2.07 9.13
N HIS A 100 1.24 -1.60 10.15
CA HIS A 100 2.66 -1.27 10.01
C HIS A 100 3.48 -2.47 9.53
N ARG A 101 3.27 -3.64 10.16
CA ARG A 101 4.02 -4.83 9.80
C ARG A 101 3.76 -5.30 8.37
N LEU A 102 2.49 -5.37 7.99
CA LEU A 102 2.10 -5.87 6.67
C LEU A 102 2.43 -4.87 5.57
N SER A 103 2.47 -3.57 5.87
CA SER A 103 2.92 -2.53 4.94
C SER A 103 4.38 -2.74 4.51
N ASP A 104 5.28 -3.03 5.44
CA ASP A 104 6.68 -3.35 5.12
C ASP A 104 6.81 -4.59 4.25
N ILE A 105 6.02 -5.63 4.55
CA ILE A 105 6.04 -6.90 3.80
C ILE A 105 5.50 -6.68 2.40
N LEU A 106 4.42 -5.93 2.27
CA LEU A 106 3.83 -5.57 0.99
C LEU A 106 4.83 -4.78 0.15
N LEU A 107 5.50 -3.78 0.73
CA LEU A 107 6.52 -2.98 0.05
C LEU A 107 7.68 -3.84 -0.46
N LYS A 108 8.19 -4.76 0.36
CA LYS A 108 9.23 -5.71 -0.07
C LYS A 108 8.76 -6.62 -1.19
N SER A 109 7.52 -7.09 -1.11
CA SER A 109 6.92 -7.97 -2.13
C SER A 109 6.79 -7.26 -3.46
N LEU A 110 6.23 -6.04 -3.47
CA LEU A 110 6.15 -5.18 -4.65
C LEU A 110 7.54 -4.89 -5.23
N LYS A 111 8.53 -4.62 -4.37
CA LYS A 111 9.92 -4.41 -4.82
C LYS A 111 10.48 -5.64 -5.53
N THR A 112 10.26 -6.83 -4.99
CA THR A 112 10.71 -8.09 -5.60
C THR A 112 10.02 -8.34 -6.95
N LEU A 113 8.74 -7.99 -7.07
CA LEU A 113 8.00 -8.10 -8.33
C LEU A 113 8.34 -7.01 -9.35
N GLY A 114 9.05 -5.95 -8.95
CA GLY A 114 9.33 -4.80 -9.82
C GLY A 114 8.15 -3.84 -9.99
N GLU A 115 7.12 -3.95 -9.15
CA GLU A 115 5.86 -3.21 -9.23
C GLU A 115 5.87 -1.90 -8.42
N LEU A 116 7.03 -1.48 -7.91
CA LEU A 116 7.16 -0.19 -7.24
C LEU A 116 7.39 0.93 -8.27
N PRO A 117 6.78 2.11 -8.06
CA PRO A 117 7.05 3.27 -8.89
C PRO A 117 8.54 3.58 -8.93
N GLU A 118 9.05 3.87 -10.12
CA GLU A 118 10.42 4.34 -10.31
C GLU A 118 10.58 5.70 -9.60
N ARG A 119 11.66 5.84 -8.83
CA ARG A 119 11.98 7.09 -8.10
C ARG A 119 13.23 7.77 -8.61
N ASN A 120 14.02 7.10 -9.45
CA ASN A 120 15.20 7.70 -10.04
C ASN A 120 14.81 8.59 -11.22
N HIS A 121 14.94 9.91 -11.05
CA HIS A 121 14.60 10.90 -12.08
C HIS A 121 15.29 10.67 -13.44
N LEU A 122 16.53 10.16 -13.46
CA LEU A 122 17.24 9.85 -14.70
C LEU A 122 16.60 8.67 -15.43
N ARG A 123 16.19 7.65 -14.67
CA ARG A 123 15.53 6.46 -15.21
C ARG A 123 14.11 6.77 -15.66
N ILE A 124 13.38 7.61 -14.91
CA ILE A 124 12.08 8.14 -15.35
C ILE A 124 12.25 8.88 -16.67
N LYS A 125 13.20 9.83 -16.76
CA LYS A 125 13.47 10.59 -17.99
C LYS A 125 13.77 9.68 -19.18
N TYR A 126 14.59 8.65 -18.96
CA TYR A 126 14.91 7.65 -19.97
C TYR A 126 13.66 6.89 -20.43
N LEU A 127 12.87 6.34 -19.49
CA LEU A 127 11.64 5.60 -19.79
C LEU A 127 10.61 6.48 -20.51
N THR A 128 10.39 7.71 -20.02
CA THR A 128 9.47 8.66 -20.66
C THR A 128 9.91 9.05 -22.05
N GLY A 129 11.22 9.11 -22.33
CA GLY A 129 11.74 9.38 -23.66
C GLY A 129 11.52 8.25 -24.67
N GLN A 130 11.20 7.04 -24.19
CA GLN A 130 10.82 5.89 -25.04
C GLN A 130 9.32 5.83 -25.31
N CYS A 131 8.51 6.57 -24.56
CA CYS A 131 7.07 6.62 -24.75
C CYS A 131 6.72 7.73 -25.75
N GLN A 132 5.85 7.42 -26.71
CA GLN A 132 5.33 8.41 -27.65
C GLN A 132 4.36 9.38 -26.96
N ASP A 133 3.47 8.83 -26.14
CA ASP A 133 2.48 9.58 -25.36
C ASP A 133 2.69 9.34 -23.86
N ILE A 134 2.62 10.43 -23.08
CA ILE A 134 2.73 10.38 -21.62
C ILE A 134 1.46 10.99 -21.03
N LEU A 135 0.70 10.18 -20.31
CA LEU A 135 -0.43 10.63 -19.52
C LEU A 135 0.07 11.11 -18.16
N LEU A 136 -0.01 12.42 -17.94
CA LEU A 136 0.31 13.03 -16.66
C LEU A 136 -0.97 13.17 -15.84
N ASP A 137 -1.14 12.30 -14.85
CA ASP A 137 -2.16 12.49 -13.82
C ASP A 137 -1.57 13.34 -12.69
N GLY A 138 -1.96 14.61 -12.67
CA GLY A 138 -1.44 15.60 -11.73
C GLY A 138 -2.55 16.48 -11.19
N THR A 139 -2.64 16.58 -9.88
CA THR A 139 -3.53 17.53 -9.20
C THR A 139 -2.72 18.73 -8.72
N GLU A 140 -3.21 19.96 -8.93
CA GLU A 140 -2.64 21.16 -8.31
C GLU A 140 -2.57 20.95 -6.79
N ARG A 141 -1.38 21.12 -6.20
CA ARG A 141 -1.21 21.09 -4.74
C ARG A 141 -1.08 22.52 -4.21
N PRO A 142 -1.84 22.90 -3.17
CA PRO A 142 -1.60 24.16 -2.48
C PRO A 142 -0.15 24.18 -1.97
N ILE A 143 0.57 25.26 -2.29
CA ILE A 143 1.87 25.56 -1.69
C ILE A 143 1.75 26.87 -0.93
N GLU A 144 2.51 27.04 0.14
CA GLU A 144 2.62 28.35 0.77
C GLU A 144 3.21 29.34 -0.23
N ARG A 145 2.61 30.54 -0.28
CA ARG A 145 3.03 31.58 -1.20
C ARG A 145 4.43 32.05 -0.83
N PRO A 146 5.43 31.96 -1.73
CA PRO A 146 6.75 32.52 -1.48
C PRO A 146 6.63 34.02 -1.17
N GLN A 147 7.31 34.46 -0.11
CA GLN A 147 7.37 35.87 0.29
C GLN A 147 8.33 36.67 -0.60
N ASP A 148 9.40 36.00 -1.08
CA ASP A 148 10.33 36.55 -2.05
C ASP A 148 9.62 36.88 -3.38
N SER A 149 9.80 38.10 -3.87
CA SER A 149 9.04 38.66 -4.99
C SER A 149 9.33 37.95 -6.32
N ASP A 150 10.57 37.55 -6.55
CA ASP A 150 11.00 36.87 -7.78
C ASP A 150 10.48 35.44 -7.82
N ARG A 151 10.55 34.71 -6.68
CA ARG A 151 9.92 33.39 -6.54
C ARG A 151 8.40 33.45 -6.61
N GLN A 152 7.79 34.50 -6.10
CA GLN A 152 6.35 34.67 -6.18
C GLN A 152 5.88 34.86 -7.62
N LYS A 153 6.62 35.63 -8.43
CA LYS A 153 6.33 35.81 -9.87
C LYS A 153 6.53 34.51 -10.65
N SER A 154 7.57 33.73 -10.38
CA SER A 154 7.84 32.48 -11.10
C SER A 154 6.80 31.39 -10.80
N CYS A 155 6.22 31.38 -9.60
CA CYS A 155 5.14 30.46 -9.21
C CYS A 155 3.72 30.94 -9.60
N TYR A 156 3.58 32.09 -10.25
CA TYR A 156 2.27 32.66 -10.59
C TYR A 156 1.65 31.95 -11.80
N SER A 157 0.54 31.23 -11.60
CA SER A 157 -0.13 30.42 -12.65
C SER A 157 -0.87 31.23 -13.73
N GLY A 158 -0.80 32.56 -13.70
CA GLY A 158 -1.45 33.41 -14.71
C GLY A 158 -2.97 33.51 -14.61
N LYS A 159 -3.62 32.88 -13.60
CA LYS A 159 -5.08 32.80 -13.42
C LYS A 159 -5.84 34.14 -13.22
N LYS A 160 -5.18 35.30 -13.32
CA LYS A 160 -5.86 36.60 -13.49
C LYS A 160 -5.32 37.36 -14.69
N LYS A 161 -6.00 37.25 -15.83
CA LYS A 161 -6.16 38.38 -16.75
C LYS A 161 -7.65 38.72 -16.72
N LEU A 162 -7.99 39.92 -16.27
CA LEU A 162 -9.34 40.47 -16.46
C LEU A 162 -9.61 40.47 -17.97
N ILE A 163 -10.72 39.84 -18.36
CA ILE A 163 -11.33 40.05 -19.67
C ILE A 163 -11.69 41.55 -19.70
N ALA A 164 -11.10 42.29 -20.62
CA ALA A 164 -11.40 43.70 -20.87
C ALA A 164 -12.78 43.84 -21.53
#